data_AF-A0A7J9JCN1-F1
#
_entry.id   AF-A0A7J9JCN1-F1
#
_cell.length_a   1.000
_cell.length_b   1.000
_cell.length_c   1.000
_cell.angle_alpha   90.00
_cell.angle_beta   90.00
_cell.angle_gamma   90.00
#
_symmetry.space_group_name_H-M   'P 1'
#
loop_
_entity.id
_entity.type
_entity.pdbx_description
1 polymer ?
#
loop_
_entity_poly.entity_id
_entity_poly.type
_entity_poly.pdbx_seq_one_letter_code
_entity_poly.pdbx_strand_id
1 'polypeptide(L)'
;VSAGQILPTGTCILAQGVLRNPSALGKQTIELTVEKILHVGTVEQDKYPLSRKRLPLDSLRDYPHIRPRTTTVASVARIRNTLDFASHTFFQNRGFLHVQVPIMTTTDPEGFSEKFQVTTLLGETSKKESPVGVSDADGVNPETVKAAIQEKSSLVEQLKRSDSNREALAAAVQDLKKTNELAQQIETREKSKPITAVKPDLVSFNADFFGRQIYLTVSGRLHLESYACALGHVYSFGPRFRADKTVSAKHVAEMWTVEAEMAFAQLEVSLCIIKVQVTDKAFKTQLQWGVPLTDEHLSYLADDHYRRPVIIYDYPKAVKPFYVRLNDDGKTVAAFEMVVPKNGYKAR
;
A
#
# COMPACT_ATOMS: atom_id res chain seq x y z
N VAL A 1 39.37 36.58 -4.26
CA VAL A 1 38.54 36.08 -5.39
C VAL A 1 37.70 37.24 -5.89
N SER A 2 37.57 37.47 -7.21
CA SER A 2 36.77 38.60 -7.71
C SER A 2 35.28 38.38 -7.45
N ALA A 3 34.51 39.47 -7.27
CA ALA A 3 33.08 39.35 -6.95
C ALA A 3 32.31 38.54 -8.00
N GLY A 4 32.66 38.65 -9.29
CA GLY A 4 32.03 37.91 -10.38
C GLY A 4 32.11 36.38 -10.25
N GLN A 5 33.11 35.84 -9.55
CA GLN A 5 33.30 34.39 -9.40
C GLN A 5 32.45 33.80 -8.26
N ILE A 6 31.92 34.62 -7.35
CA ILE A 6 31.13 34.18 -6.19
C ILE A 6 29.64 34.51 -6.30
N LEU A 7 29.25 35.31 -7.28
CA LEU A 7 27.86 35.70 -7.54
C LEU A 7 26.96 34.59 -8.13
N PRO A 8 27.45 33.61 -8.93
CA PRO A 8 26.57 32.60 -9.50
C PRO A 8 25.86 31.74 -8.45
N THR A 9 24.54 31.59 -8.58
CA THR A 9 23.73 30.72 -7.72
C THR A 9 24.23 29.28 -7.78
N GLY A 10 24.50 28.68 -6.63
CA GLY A 10 25.01 27.31 -6.51
C GLY A 10 26.47 27.23 -6.07
N THR A 11 27.21 28.34 -6.16
CA THR A 11 28.61 28.46 -5.73
C THR A 11 28.77 28.09 -4.25
N CYS A 12 29.82 27.33 -3.95
CA CYS A 12 30.17 26.96 -2.59
C CYS A 12 31.22 27.93 -2.04
N ILE A 13 30.91 28.56 -0.92
CA ILE A 13 31.79 29.50 -0.24
C ILE A 13 31.87 29.18 1.24
N LEU A 14 32.99 29.58 1.85
CA LEU A 14 33.12 29.74 3.29
C LEU A 14 33.31 31.24 3.55
N ALA A 15 32.46 31.81 4.40
CA ALA A 15 32.49 33.22 4.77
C ALA A 15 32.74 33.37 6.26
N GLN A 16 33.67 34.26 6.62
CA GLN A 16 33.98 34.65 8.00
C GLN A 16 33.78 36.16 8.15
N GLY A 17 33.23 36.58 9.28
CA GLY A 17 33.00 37.99 9.58
C GLY A 17 32.31 38.19 10.91
N VAL A 18 31.72 39.38 11.09
CA VAL A 18 31.08 39.81 12.34
C VAL A 18 29.56 39.86 12.17
N LEU A 19 28.83 39.23 13.09
CA LEU A 19 27.37 39.34 13.16
C LEU A 19 26.97 40.72 13.67
N ARG A 20 26.01 41.37 12.99
CA ARG A 20 25.49 42.69 13.36
C ARG A 20 23.97 42.74 13.21
N ASN A 21 23.36 43.74 13.83
CA ASN A 21 21.98 44.10 13.51
C ASN A 21 21.94 44.67 12.09
N PRO A 22 20.90 44.33 11.30
CA PRO A 22 20.81 44.78 9.93
C PRO A 22 20.76 46.31 9.83
N SER A 23 21.54 46.85 8.90
CA SER A 23 21.62 48.28 8.63
C SER A 23 20.34 48.89 8.02
N ALA A 24 19.47 48.07 7.44
CA ALA A 24 18.17 48.46 6.88
C ALA A 24 17.01 47.83 7.65
N LEU A 25 15.90 48.57 7.77
CA LEU A 25 14.63 48.02 8.28
C LEU A 25 14.14 46.90 7.34
N GLY A 26 14.34 45.66 7.76
CA GLY A 26 13.99 44.46 7.01
C GLY A 26 13.45 43.35 7.89
N LYS A 27 13.06 42.23 7.28
CA LYS A 27 12.54 41.04 7.99
C LYS A 27 13.60 40.26 8.77
N GLN A 28 14.87 40.57 8.56
CA GLN A 28 15.99 39.82 9.14
C GLN A 28 16.39 40.47 10.47
N THR A 29 16.71 39.66 11.48
CA THR A 29 17.09 40.16 12.81
C THR A 29 18.61 40.29 12.97
N ILE A 30 19.38 39.57 12.14
CA ILE A 30 20.84 39.56 12.15
C ILE A 30 21.38 39.49 10.71
N GLU A 31 22.54 40.10 10.47
CA GLU A 31 23.31 39.99 9.23
C GLU A 31 24.79 39.66 9.52
N LEU A 32 25.46 38.98 8.60
CA LEU A 32 26.91 38.73 8.68
C LEU A 32 27.64 39.75 7.81
N THR A 33 28.34 40.70 8.42
CA THR A 33 29.30 41.57 7.71
C THR A 33 30.55 40.76 7.41
N VAL A 34 30.71 40.35 6.14
CA VAL A 34 31.76 39.44 5.72
C VAL A 34 33.12 40.16 5.63
N GLU A 35 34.12 39.62 6.32
CA GLU A 35 35.50 40.14 6.31
C GLU A 35 36.42 39.28 5.43
N LYS A 36 36.18 37.96 5.38
CA LYS A 36 36.95 37.01 4.60
C LYS A 36 36.02 36.03 3.89
N ILE A 37 36.34 35.74 2.62
CA ILE A 37 35.66 34.71 1.83
C ILE A 37 36.71 33.76 1.26
N LEU A 38 36.50 32.48 1.48
CA LEU A 38 37.17 31.39 0.77
C LEU A 38 36.20 30.82 -0.26
N HIS A 39 36.59 30.85 -1.53
CA HIS A 39 35.83 30.23 -2.61
C HIS A 39 36.18 28.74 -2.65
N VAL A 40 35.20 27.88 -2.34
CA VAL A 40 35.40 26.44 -2.15
C VAL A 40 35.11 25.66 -3.43
N GLY A 41 34.10 26.07 -4.19
CA GLY A 41 33.74 25.39 -5.43
C GLY A 41 32.91 26.25 -6.35
N THR A 42 33.27 26.23 -7.65
CA THR A 42 32.57 26.93 -8.72
C THR A 42 31.29 26.20 -9.14
N VAL A 43 30.45 26.91 -9.88
CA VAL A 43 29.28 26.34 -10.55
C VAL A 43 29.21 26.85 -11.98
N GLU A 44 28.92 25.96 -12.92
CA GLU A 44 28.59 26.35 -14.29
C GLU A 44 27.14 26.81 -14.35
N GLN A 45 26.94 28.13 -14.38
CA GLN A 45 25.62 28.74 -14.20
C GLN A 45 24.57 28.25 -15.21
N ASP A 46 24.97 28.02 -16.46
CA ASP A 46 24.08 27.58 -17.54
C ASP A 46 23.67 26.12 -17.41
N LYS A 47 24.48 25.30 -16.73
CA LYS A 47 24.19 23.88 -16.50
C LYS A 47 23.53 23.62 -15.16
N TYR A 48 23.58 24.58 -14.23
CA TYR A 48 23.04 24.40 -12.89
C TYR A 48 21.53 24.60 -12.86
N PRO A 49 20.72 23.55 -12.63
CA PRO A 49 19.27 23.64 -12.82
C PRO A 49 18.60 24.64 -11.87
N LEU A 50 19.17 24.86 -10.68
CA LEU A 50 18.64 25.80 -9.67
C LEU A 50 19.10 27.26 -9.87
N SER A 51 19.81 27.57 -10.96
CA SER A 51 20.18 28.96 -11.28
C SER A 51 18.96 29.82 -11.66
N ARG A 52 17.86 29.18 -12.09
CA ARG A 52 16.61 29.85 -12.47
C ARG A 52 15.82 30.29 -11.23
N LYS A 53 15.38 31.56 -11.21
CA LYS A 53 14.66 32.15 -10.07
C LYS A 53 13.33 31.48 -9.70
N ARG A 54 12.64 30.86 -10.67
CA ARG A 54 11.37 30.15 -10.45
C ARG A 54 11.41 28.83 -11.20
N LEU A 55 11.25 27.75 -10.44
CA LEU A 55 11.16 26.39 -10.96
C LEU A 55 9.84 25.78 -10.51
N PRO A 56 9.01 25.26 -11.42
CA PRO A 56 7.85 24.46 -11.05
C PRO A 56 8.27 23.23 -10.23
N LEU A 57 7.43 22.80 -9.29
CA LEU A 57 7.72 21.64 -8.43
C LEU A 57 7.87 20.34 -9.23
N ASP A 58 7.10 20.18 -10.30
CA ASP A 58 7.19 18.98 -11.13
C ASP A 58 8.50 18.91 -11.91
N SER A 59 9.04 20.03 -12.39
CA SER A 59 10.36 20.08 -13.03
C SER A 59 11.51 19.71 -12.08
N LEU A 60 11.32 19.83 -10.76
CA LEU A 60 12.32 19.39 -9.79
C LEU A 60 12.42 17.86 -9.68
N ARG A 61 11.43 17.11 -10.21
CA ARG A 61 11.46 15.64 -10.22
C ARG A 61 12.56 15.10 -11.13
N ASP A 62 12.93 15.85 -12.17
CA ASP A 62 14.02 15.51 -13.09
C ASP A 62 15.41 15.65 -12.44
N TYR A 63 15.48 16.33 -11.29
CA TYR A 63 16.73 16.61 -10.58
C TYR A 63 16.68 16.17 -9.11
N PRO A 64 16.46 14.86 -8.83
CA PRO A 64 16.23 14.37 -7.47
C PRO A 64 17.42 14.59 -6.52
N HIS A 65 18.64 14.60 -7.08
CA HIS A 65 19.90 14.76 -6.36
C HIS A 65 20.16 16.21 -5.90
N ILE A 66 19.56 17.22 -6.54
CA ILE A 66 19.74 18.65 -6.16
C ILE A 66 18.49 19.31 -5.63
N ARG A 67 17.28 18.82 -5.95
CA ARG A 67 16.03 19.41 -5.47
C ARG A 67 15.96 19.64 -3.95
N PRO A 68 16.62 18.85 -3.06
CA PRO A 68 16.64 19.13 -1.62
C PRO A 68 17.29 20.47 -1.25
N ARG A 69 18.02 21.13 -2.17
CA ARG A 69 18.57 22.47 -1.95
C ARG A 69 17.53 23.59 -2.10
N THR A 70 16.34 23.29 -2.61
CA THR A 70 15.22 24.25 -2.70
C THR A 70 14.48 24.35 -1.37
N THR A 71 13.98 25.54 -1.03
CA THR A 71 13.30 25.79 0.26
C THR A 71 12.14 24.83 0.51
N THR A 72 11.29 24.60 -0.50
CA THR A 72 10.10 23.74 -0.36
C THR A 72 10.49 22.30 -0.08
N VAL A 73 11.35 21.69 -0.91
CA VAL A 73 11.74 20.28 -0.74
C VAL A 73 12.56 20.09 0.53
N ALA A 74 13.45 21.04 0.86
CA ALA A 74 14.19 21.01 2.13
C ALA A 74 13.26 21.05 3.35
N SER A 75 12.20 21.85 3.29
CA SER A 75 11.21 21.95 4.37
C SER A 75 10.41 20.67 4.50
N VAL A 76 9.96 20.07 3.39
CA VAL A 76 9.28 18.78 3.39
C VAL A 76 10.19 17.68 3.96
N ALA A 77 11.47 17.65 3.58
CA ALA A 77 12.44 16.68 4.11
C ALA A 77 12.63 16.82 5.63
N ARG A 78 12.74 18.04 6.16
CA ARG A 78 12.82 18.29 7.62
C ARG A 78 11.55 17.91 8.37
N ILE A 79 10.38 18.20 7.79
CA ILE A 79 9.09 17.77 8.34
C ILE A 79 9.03 16.24 8.38
N ARG A 80 9.40 15.56 7.29
CA ARG A 80 9.46 14.09 7.23
C ARG A 80 10.38 13.52 8.32
N ASN A 81 11.61 14.02 8.44
CA ASN A 81 12.52 13.60 9.52
C ASN A 81 11.88 13.73 10.92
N THR A 82 11.17 14.84 11.15
CA THR A 82 10.49 15.08 12.43
C THR A 82 9.33 14.10 12.64
N LEU A 83 8.56 13.80 11.60
CA LEU A 83 7.49 12.81 11.64
C LEU A 83 8.03 11.40 11.90
N ASP A 84 9.16 11.04 11.29
CA ASP A 84 9.80 9.74 11.49
C ASP A 84 10.24 9.58 12.95
N PHE A 85 10.93 10.59 13.49
CA PHE A 85 11.33 10.63 14.91
C PHE A 85 10.12 10.62 15.86
N ALA A 86 9.08 11.41 15.57
CA ALA A 86 7.87 11.47 16.37
C ALA A 86 7.11 10.13 16.37
N SER A 87 7.09 9.43 15.24
CA SER A 87 6.46 8.11 15.13
C SER A 87 7.17 7.10 16.02
N HIS A 88 8.50 7.00 15.94
CA HIS A 88 9.28 6.13 16.82
C HIS A 88 9.07 6.48 18.30
N THR A 89 9.12 7.78 18.62
CA THR A 89 8.92 8.28 19.99
C THR A 89 7.53 7.93 20.52
N PHE A 90 6.48 8.11 19.70
CA PHE A 90 5.10 7.82 20.06
C PHE A 90 4.91 6.37 20.49
N PHE A 91 5.42 5.44 19.69
CA PHE A 91 5.30 4.00 19.93
C PHE A 91 6.16 3.55 21.11
N GLN A 92 7.43 3.95 21.15
CA GLN A 92 8.34 3.52 22.22
C GLN A 92 7.94 4.06 23.59
N ASN A 93 7.46 5.30 23.68
CA ASN A 93 6.94 5.86 24.94
C ASN A 93 5.66 5.14 25.43
N ARG A 94 5.02 4.34 24.59
CA ARG A 94 3.85 3.50 24.91
C ARG A 94 4.19 2.02 25.07
N GLY A 95 5.48 1.69 25.17
CA GLY A 95 5.94 0.32 25.38
C GLY A 95 5.91 -0.57 24.14
N PHE A 96 5.73 -0.02 22.93
CA PHE A 96 5.85 -0.80 21.71
C PHE A 96 7.31 -1.07 21.37
N LEU A 97 7.61 -2.30 20.96
CA LEU A 97 8.92 -2.70 20.46
C LEU A 97 8.99 -2.53 18.94
N HIS A 98 10.05 -1.88 18.47
CA HIS A 98 10.32 -1.79 17.04
C HIS A 98 10.89 -3.13 16.54
N VAL A 99 10.25 -3.73 15.54
CA VAL A 99 10.70 -4.97 14.92
C VAL A 99 10.86 -4.79 13.41
N GLN A 100 11.96 -5.35 12.89
CA GLN A 100 12.21 -5.40 11.46
C GLN A 100 11.53 -6.64 10.89
N VAL A 101 10.71 -6.42 9.87
CA VAL A 101 10.03 -7.49 9.13
C VAL A 101 10.76 -7.77 7.81
N PRO A 102 10.76 -9.00 7.29
CA PRO A 102 11.37 -9.32 6.01
C PRO A 102 10.79 -8.50 4.86
N ILE A 103 11.68 -7.97 4.00
CA ILE A 103 11.28 -7.26 2.77
C ILE A 103 10.98 -8.26 1.64
N MET A 104 11.79 -9.31 1.54
CA MET A 104 11.56 -10.41 0.59
C MET A 104 10.59 -11.41 1.20
N THR A 105 9.59 -11.83 0.43
CA THR A 105 8.53 -12.73 0.91
C THR A 105 8.06 -13.70 -0.18
N THR A 106 7.58 -14.85 0.25
CA THR A 106 6.81 -15.81 -0.57
C THR A 106 5.30 -15.61 -0.42
N THR A 107 4.87 -14.89 0.63
CA THR A 107 3.47 -14.79 1.01
C THR A 107 2.79 -13.60 0.36
N ASP A 108 1.48 -13.74 0.15
CA ASP A 108 0.60 -12.65 -0.24
C ASP A 108 -0.45 -12.41 0.86
N PRO A 109 -0.19 -11.48 1.81
CA PRO A 109 -1.15 -11.23 2.87
C PRO A 109 -2.42 -10.54 2.36
N GLU A 110 -2.34 -9.74 1.28
CA GLU A 110 -3.49 -8.97 0.79
C GLU A 110 -4.27 -9.72 -0.30
N GLY A 111 -3.66 -10.70 -0.98
CA GLY A 111 -4.30 -11.62 -1.92
C GLY A 111 -4.75 -11.01 -3.26
N PHE A 112 -4.70 -9.68 -3.38
CA PHE A 112 -5.21 -8.92 -4.53
C PHE A 112 -4.21 -7.91 -5.12
N SER A 113 -3.02 -7.76 -4.53
CA SER A 113 -2.03 -6.76 -4.96
C SER A 113 -1.07 -7.31 -6.01
N GLU A 114 -0.81 -6.55 -7.09
CA GLU A 114 0.32 -6.85 -7.98
C GLU A 114 1.64 -6.62 -7.22
N LYS A 115 2.59 -7.57 -7.34
CA LYS A 115 3.86 -7.57 -6.58
C LYS A 115 5.06 -7.53 -7.51
N PHE A 116 6.16 -6.91 -7.06
CA PHE A 116 7.45 -7.03 -7.73
C PHE A 116 8.07 -8.38 -7.42
N GLN A 117 8.43 -9.12 -8.48
CA GLN A 117 9.19 -10.36 -8.36
C GLN A 117 10.68 -10.03 -8.17
N VAL A 118 11.33 -10.76 -7.26
CA VAL A 118 12.78 -10.72 -7.04
C VAL A 118 13.36 -12.01 -7.60
N THR A 119 14.29 -11.89 -8.55
CA THR A 119 14.92 -13.04 -9.23
C THR A 119 16.34 -12.71 -9.66
N THR A 120 17.21 -13.72 -9.67
CA THR A 120 18.55 -13.63 -10.26
C THR A 120 18.63 -14.16 -11.68
N LEU A 121 17.54 -14.72 -12.22
CA LEU A 121 17.50 -15.40 -13.53
C LEU A 121 17.37 -14.44 -14.73
N LEU A 122 17.81 -13.18 -14.58
CA LEU A 122 17.65 -12.16 -15.62
C LEU A 122 18.51 -12.50 -16.85
N GLY A 123 17.87 -12.92 -17.94
CA GLY A 123 18.51 -13.19 -19.23
C GLY A 123 18.84 -14.66 -19.52
N GLU A 124 18.54 -15.59 -18.61
CA GLU A 124 18.63 -17.02 -18.88
C GLU A 124 17.37 -17.48 -19.62
N THR A 125 17.41 -17.46 -20.94
CA THR A 125 16.43 -18.16 -21.78
C THR A 125 16.55 -19.66 -21.50
N SER A 126 15.73 -20.14 -20.56
CA SER A 126 15.26 -21.51 -20.36
C SER A 126 16.03 -22.57 -21.18
N LYS A 127 17.08 -23.15 -20.60
CA LYS A 127 17.51 -24.48 -21.02
C LYS A 127 16.35 -25.43 -20.75
N LYS A 128 15.78 -25.98 -21.83
CA LYS A 128 14.74 -27.03 -21.75
C LYS A 128 15.32 -28.24 -21.04
N GLU A 129 14.97 -28.42 -19.78
CA GLU A 129 15.10 -29.72 -19.11
C GLU A 129 13.73 -30.40 -19.07
N SER A 130 13.74 -31.69 -19.38
CA SER A 130 12.59 -32.58 -19.42
C SER A 130 11.91 -32.69 -18.05
N PRO A 131 10.57 -32.82 -17.99
CA PRO A 131 9.85 -32.82 -16.73
C PRO A 131 10.16 -34.08 -15.92
N VAL A 132 10.80 -33.89 -14.76
CA VAL A 132 10.71 -34.85 -13.65
C VAL A 132 9.47 -34.44 -12.86
N GLY A 133 8.47 -35.32 -12.85
CA GLY A 133 7.20 -35.07 -12.17
C GLY A 133 7.40 -34.91 -10.67
N VAL A 134 7.05 -33.74 -10.16
CA VAL A 134 6.68 -33.56 -8.75
C VAL A 134 5.37 -32.78 -8.75
N SER A 135 4.36 -33.37 -8.11
CA SER A 135 2.99 -32.88 -8.06
C SER A 135 2.86 -31.73 -7.05
N ASP A 136 2.68 -30.51 -7.54
CA ASP A 136 2.13 -29.42 -6.75
C ASP A 136 0.60 -29.55 -6.73
N ALA A 137 0.09 -30.13 -5.66
CA ALA A 137 -1.33 -30.17 -5.33
C ALA A 137 -1.71 -28.87 -4.62
N ASP A 138 -2.12 -27.83 -5.36
CA ASP A 138 -2.95 -26.75 -4.80
C ASP A 138 -3.74 -25.93 -5.84
N GLY A 139 -3.86 -26.44 -7.07
CA GLY A 139 -4.84 -25.96 -8.05
C GLY A 139 -6.03 -26.92 -8.11
N VAL A 140 -7.25 -26.41 -7.90
CA VAL A 140 -8.47 -27.20 -8.16
C VAL A 140 -8.53 -27.52 -9.66
N ASN A 141 -8.20 -28.75 -10.03
CA ASN A 141 -8.20 -29.20 -11.43
C ASN A 141 -9.65 -29.21 -11.96
N PRO A 142 -9.94 -28.64 -13.15
CA PRO A 142 -11.28 -28.63 -13.73
C PRO A 142 -11.90 -30.03 -13.88
N GLU A 143 -11.09 -31.09 -13.99
CA GLU A 143 -11.58 -32.47 -13.98
C GLU A 143 -12.11 -32.91 -12.62
N THR A 144 -11.51 -32.45 -11.51
CA THR A 144 -11.97 -32.74 -10.15
C THR A 144 -13.29 -32.03 -9.85
N VAL A 145 -13.50 -30.82 -10.40
CA VAL A 145 -14.77 -30.09 -10.29
C VAL A 145 -15.88 -30.80 -11.06
N LYS A 146 -15.59 -31.26 -12.28
CA LYS A 146 -16.54 -32.05 -13.09
C LYS A 146 -16.93 -33.36 -12.41
N ALA A 147 -15.94 -34.07 -11.84
CA ALA A 147 -16.19 -35.29 -11.07
C ALA A 147 -17.08 -35.02 -9.85
N ALA A 148 -16.82 -33.96 -9.09
CA ALA A 148 -17.63 -33.57 -7.93
C ALA A 148 -19.07 -33.16 -8.32
N ILE A 149 -19.26 -32.47 -9.46
CA ILE A 149 -20.59 -32.15 -9.99
C ILE A 149 -21.35 -33.43 -10.36
N GLN A 150 -20.68 -34.40 -10.99
CA GLN A 150 -21.29 -35.66 -11.40
C GLN A 150 -21.68 -36.52 -10.20
N GLU A 151 -20.83 -36.60 -9.18
CA GLU A 151 -21.10 -37.30 -7.93
C GLU A 151 -22.29 -36.69 -7.17
N LYS A 152 -22.29 -35.36 -6.99
CA LYS A 152 -23.39 -34.64 -6.32
C LYS A 152 -24.70 -34.72 -7.11
N SER A 153 -24.64 -34.74 -8.44
CA SER A 153 -25.83 -34.93 -9.29
C SER A 153 -26.41 -36.34 -9.13
N SER A 154 -25.55 -37.36 -9.05
CA SER A 154 -25.96 -38.74 -8.79
C SER A 154 -26.62 -38.89 -7.41
N LEU A 155 -26.06 -38.23 -6.39
CA LEU A 155 -26.63 -38.20 -5.03
C LEU A 155 -28.02 -37.55 -5.01
N VAL A 156 -28.21 -36.44 -5.72
CA VAL A 156 -29.53 -35.79 -5.85
C VAL A 156 -30.53 -36.71 -6.56
N GLU A 157 -30.12 -37.44 -7.60
CA GLU A 157 -31.01 -38.41 -8.26
C GLU A 157 -31.38 -39.60 -7.35
N GLN A 158 -30.42 -40.14 -6.60
CA GLN A 158 -30.68 -41.23 -5.65
C GLN A 158 -31.62 -40.80 -4.53
N LEU A 159 -31.46 -39.59 -4.00
CA LEU A 159 -32.33 -39.05 -2.95
C LEU A 159 -33.74 -38.73 -3.47
N LYS A 160 -33.89 -38.41 -4.77
CA LYS A 160 -35.21 -38.25 -5.42
C LYS A 160 -35.93 -39.58 -5.64
N ARG A 161 -35.20 -40.68 -5.85
CA ARG A 161 -35.78 -42.02 -6.10
C ARG A 161 -36.13 -42.80 -4.83
N SER A 162 -35.56 -42.43 -3.69
CA SER A 162 -35.64 -43.20 -2.44
C SER A 162 -36.68 -42.72 -1.42
N ASP A 163 -37.57 -41.76 -1.76
CA ASP A 163 -38.51 -41.12 -0.80
C ASP A 163 -37.80 -40.59 0.48
N SER A 164 -36.53 -40.23 0.33
CA SER A 164 -35.67 -39.77 1.43
C SER A 164 -36.15 -38.43 2.02
N ASN A 165 -35.76 -38.18 3.28
CA ASN A 165 -36.09 -36.96 4.03
C ASN A 165 -35.99 -35.69 3.14
N ARG A 166 -37.11 -34.96 3.04
CA ARG A 166 -37.26 -33.73 2.24
C ARG A 166 -36.19 -32.69 2.54
N GLU A 167 -35.70 -32.66 3.78
CA GLU A 167 -34.63 -31.76 4.23
C GLU A 167 -33.26 -32.16 3.66
N ALA A 168 -32.96 -33.46 3.60
CA ALA A 168 -31.71 -33.97 3.01
C ALA A 168 -31.67 -33.74 1.49
N LEU A 169 -32.81 -33.90 0.81
CA LEU A 169 -32.92 -33.58 -0.61
C LEU A 169 -32.72 -32.07 -0.87
N ALA A 170 -33.29 -31.21 -0.02
CA ALA A 170 -33.11 -29.77 -0.14
C ALA A 170 -31.64 -29.34 0.05
N ALA A 171 -30.95 -29.93 1.03
CA ALA A 171 -29.53 -29.68 1.28
C ALA A 171 -28.64 -30.13 0.10
N ALA A 172 -28.89 -31.33 -0.44
CA ALA A 172 -28.13 -31.87 -1.58
C ALA A 172 -28.33 -31.04 -2.86
N VAL A 173 -29.56 -30.56 -3.11
CA VAL A 173 -29.86 -29.66 -4.25
C VAL A 173 -29.16 -28.30 -4.08
N GLN A 174 -29.14 -27.75 -2.86
CA GLN A 174 -28.45 -26.50 -2.58
C GLN A 174 -26.93 -26.62 -2.74
N ASP A 175 -26.35 -27.74 -2.32
CA ASP A 175 -24.91 -28.01 -2.45
C ASP A 175 -24.49 -28.20 -3.91
N LEU A 176 -25.29 -28.92 -4.72
CA LEU A 176 -25.09 -29.02 -6.16
C LEU A 176 -25.16 -27.65 -6.84
N LYS A 177 -26.12 -26.80 -6.44
CA LYS A 177 -26.25 -25.44 -6.98
C LYS A 177 -25.01 -24.58 -6.68
N LYS A 178 -24.52 -24.57 -5.44
CA LYS A 178 -23.30 -23.85 -5.05
C LYS A 178 -22.07 -24.36 -5.81
N THR A 179 -21.97 -25.67 -6.02
CA THR A 179 -20.86 -26.29 -6.74
C THR A 179 -20.85 -25.87 -8.22
N ASN A 180 -22.03 -25.79 -8.86
CA ASN A 180 -22.17 -25.30 -10.24
C ASN A 180 -21.88 -23.79 -10.37
N GLU A 181 -22.32 -22.98 -9.41
CA GLU A 181 -22.01 -21.54 -9.37
C GLU A 181 -20.50 -21.30 -9.23
N LEU A 182 -19.81 -22.08 -8.40
CA LEU A 182 -18.35 -22.01 -8.25
C LEU A 182 -17.63 -22.44 -9.53
N ALA A 183 -18.09 -23.50 -10.20
CA ALA A 183 -17.53 -23.94 -11.48
C ALA A 183 -17.67 -22.86 -12.56
N GLN A 184 -18.83 -22.20 -12.64
CA GLN A 184 -19.08 -21.12 -13.59
C GLN A 184 -18.20 -19.90 -13.30
N GLN A 185 -17.95 -19.57 -12.03
CA GLN A 185 -17.02 -18.51 -11.64
C GLN A 185 -15.59 -18.84 -12.06
N ILE A 186 -15.14 -20.08 -11.90
CA ILE A 186 -13.81 -20.53 -12.34
C ILE A 186 -13.68 -20.43 -13.86
N GLU A 187 -14.67 -20.92 -14.63
CA GLU A 187 -14.65 -20.81 -16.10
C GLU A 187 -14.67 -19.36 -16.59
N THR A 188 -15.43 -18.49 -15.93
CA THR A 188 -15.49 -17.07 -16.28
C THR A 188 -14.15 -16.39 -15.98
N ARG A 189 -13.48 -16.79 -14.90
CA ARG A 189 -12.15 -16.31 -14.49
C ARG A 189 -11.03 -16.78 -15.42
N GLU A 190 -11.17 -17.94 -16.06
CA GLU A 190 -10.27 -18.38 -17.13
C GLU A 190 -10.49 -17.61 -18.43
N LYS A 191 -11.76 -17.38 -18.81
CA LYS A 191 -12.12 -16.65 -20.04
C LYS A 191 -11.83 -15.14 -19.95
N SER A 192 -11.78 -14.56 -18.75
CA SER A 192 -11.48 -13.14 -18.53
C SER A 192 -9.98 -12.81 -18.42
N LYS A 193 -9.08 -13.80 -18.55
CA LYS A 193 -7.64 -13.52 -18.66
C LYS A 193 -7.36 -12.88 -20.03
N PRO A 194 -6.71 -11.70 -20.11
CA PRO A 194 -6.35 -11.09 -21.39
C PRO A 194 -5.43 -12.01 -22.19
N ILE A 195 -5.55 -11.97 -23.53
CA ILE A 195 -4.83 -12.78 -24.55
C ILE A 195 -3.33 -12.38 -24.66
N THR A 196 -2.71 -12.03 -23.54
CA THR A 196 -1.25 -11.93 -23.38
C THR A 196 -0.79 -12.69 -22.14
N ALA A 197 -1.56 -13.67 -21.68
CA ALA A 197 -1.00 -14.78 -20.94
C ALA A 197 -0.17 -15.62 -21.92
N VAL A 198 1.10 -15.23 -22.09
CA VAL A 198 2.16 -16.21 -22.35
C VAL A 198 1.86 -17.36 -21.39
N LYS A 199 1.59 -18.56 -21.91
CA LYS A 199 1.56 -19.78 -21.08
C LYS A 199 2.74 -19.64 -20.13
N PRO A 200 2.60 -19.75 -18.80
CA PRO A 200 3.77 -19.72 -17.97
C PRO A 200 4.61 -20.89 -18.47
N ASP A 201 5.66 -20.58 -19.23
CA ASP A 201 6.82 -21.43 -19.26
C ASP A 201 7.03 -21.74 -17.79
N LEU A 202 6.96 -23.02 -17.43
CA LEU A 202 7.32 -23.45 -16.09
C LEU A 202 8.79 -23.07 -15.94
N VAL A 203 9.04 -21.81 -15.61
CA VAL A 203 10.33 -21.31 -15.20
C VAL A 203 10.50 -21.97 -13.84
N SER A 204 11.26 -23.06 -13.86
CA SER A 204 11.64 -23.75 -12.65
C SER A 204 12.44 -22.77 -11.80
N PHE A 205 11.81 -22.24 -10.74
CA PHE A 205 12.47 -21.35 -9.79
C PHE A 205 13.48 -22.08 -8.90
N ASN A 206 13.66 -23.40 -9.08
CA ASN A 206 14.70 -24.18 -8.41
C ASN A 206 16.10 -23.64 -8.72
N ALA A 207 16.30 -23.06 -9.92
CA ALA A 207 17.56 -22.44 -10.31
C ALA A 207 17.70 -20.98 -9.83
N ASP A 208 16.62 -20.36 -9.34
CA ASP A 208 16.66 -19.01 -8.78
C ASP A 208 17.37 -19.03 -7.42
N PHE A 209 17.88 -17.88 -6.96
CA PHE A 209 18.70 -17.77 -5.75
C PHE A 209 18.08 -18.42 -4.51
N PHE A 210 16.75 -18.35 -4.36
CA PHE A 210 16.01 -18.87 -3.21
C PHE A 210 15.39 -20.26 -3.46
N GLY A 211 15.59 -20.84 -4.64
CA GLY A 211 14.99 -22.11 -5.06
C GLY A 211 13.46 -22.07 -5.17
N ARG A 212 12.86 -20.88 -5.14
CA ARG A 212 11.41 -20.64 -5.22
C ARG A 212 11.13 -19.19 -5.60
N GLN A 213 9.89 -18.91 -5.97
CA GLN A 213 9.46 -17.57 -6.33
C GLN A 213 9.42 -16.64 -5.11
N ILE A 214 10.08 -15.49 -5.23
CA ILE A 214 10.17 -14.46 -4.19
C ILE A 214 9.66 -13.13 -4.71
N TYR A 215 9.05 -12.36 -3.82
CA TYR A 215 8.51 -11.03 -4.09
C TYR A 215 8.99 -9.99 -3.08
N LEU A 216 8.89 -8.72 -3.45
CA LEU A 216 8.94 -7.63 -2.48
C LEU A 216 7.60 -7.55 -1.74
N THR A 217 7.66 -7.39 -0.42
CA THR A 217 6.49 -7.41 0.44
C THR A 217 5.61 -6.16 0.28
N VAL A 218 4.29 -6.38 0.27
CA VAL A 218 3.29 -5.31 0.29
C VAL A 218 2.93 -4.88 1.72
N SER A 219 3.10 -5.79 2.70
CA SER A 219 2.80 -5.57 4.11
C SER A 219 3.59 -6.54 5.00
N GLY A 220 4.04 -6.05 6.15
CA GLY A 220 4.68 -6.84 7.19
C GLY A 220 3.73 -7.47 8.19
N ARG A 221 2.41 -7.25 8.05
CA ARG A 221 1.39 -7.55 9.06
C ARG A 221 1.45 -8.98 9.59
N LEU A 222 1.48 -9.99 8.72
CA LEU A 222 1.52 -11.40 9.17
C LEU A 222 2.74 -11.72 10.05
N HIS A 223 3.88 -11.07 9.79
CA HIS A 223 5.05 -11.21 10.65
C HIS A 223 4.85 -10.48 11.98
N LEU A 224 4.26 -9.28 11.95
CA LEU A 224 3.93 -8.50 13.15
C LEU A 224 2.95 -9.22 14.07
N GLU A 225 1.95 -9.93 13.53
CA GLU A 225 1.03 -10.74 14.33
C GLU A 225 1.77 -11.81 15.15
N SER A 226 2.71 -12.52 14.52
CA SER A 226 3.57 -13.49 15.21
C SER A 226 4.41 -12.83 16.31
N TYR A 227 5.00 -11.67 16.03
CA TYR A 227 5.75 -10.91 17.03
C TYR A 227 4.87 -10.41 18.18
N ALA A 228 3.66 -9.91 17.89
CA ALA A 228 2.72 -9.43 18.90
C ALA A 228 2.32 -10.54 19.87
N CYS A 229 2.09 -11.76 19.37
CA CYS A 229 1.82 -12.94 20.21
C CYS A 229 2.94 -13.23 21.22
N ALA A 230 4.19 -12.93 20.89
CA ALA A 230 5.34 -13.17 21.76
C ALA A 230 5.74 -11.95 22.62
N LEU A 231 5.56 -10.74 22.10
CA LEU A 231 6.14 -9.51 22.65
C LEU A 231 5.10 -8.47 23.10
N GLY A 232 3.81 -8.75 22.91
CA GLY A 232 2.72 -7.85 23.26
C GLY A 232 2.50 -6.77 22.21
N HIS A 233 3.21 -5.65 22.30
CA HIS A 233 3.00 -4.47 21.45
C HIS A 233 4.21 -4.27 20.54
N VAL A 234 4.00 -4.34 19.23
CA VAL A 234 5.08 -4.24 18.25
C VAL A 234 4.71 -3.32 17.10
N TYR A 235 5.72 -2.72 16.48
CA TYR A 235 5.54 -1.97 15.25
C TYR A 235 6.73 -2.14 14.32
N SER A 236 6.46 -2.07 13.03
CA SER A 236 7.47 -2.01 11.97
C SER A 236 7.39 -0.65 11.29
N PHE A 237 8.56 -0.08 10.98
CA PHE A 237 8.68 1.09 10.15
C PHE A 237 9.67 0.79 9.02
N GLY A 238 9.18 0.62 7.80
CA GLY A 238 10.03 0.24 6.68
C GLY A 238 9.36 0.34 5.31
N PRO A 239 10.11 0.02 4.25
CA PRO A 239 9.61 0.10 2.89
C PRO A 239 8.60 -1.01 2.58
N ARG A 240 7.61 -0.68 1.75
CA ARG A 240 6.60 -1.57 1.17
C ARG A 240 6.48 -1.26 -0.31
N PHE A 241 6.13 -2.28 -1.08
CA PHE A 241 6.17 -2.20 -2.54
C PHE A 241 4.83 -2.62 -3.13
N ARG A 242 4.38 -1.92 -4.17
CA ARG A 242 3.18 -2.29 -4.94
C ARG A 242 3.48 -2.14 -6.42
N ALA A 243 3.16 -3.16 -7.20
CA ALA A 243 3.40 -3.16 -8.65
C ALA A 243 2.17 -2.70 -9.45
N ASP A 244 1.27 -1.93 -8.81
CA ASP A 244 0.05 -1.43 -9.45
C ASP A 244 0.37 -0.61 -10.70
N LYS A 245 -0.18 -1.01 -11.84
CA LYS A 245 0.02 -0.32 -13.15
C LYS A 245 -0.72 1.02 -13.26
N THR A 246 -1.53 1.38 -12.26
CA THR A 246 -2.31 2.62 -12.29
C THR A 246 -1.42 3.82 -12.03
N VAL A 247 -1.15 4.61 -13.07
CA VAL A 247 -0.42 5.86 -12.95
C VAL A 247 -1.34 6.92 -12.34
N SER A 248 -1.04 7.36 -11.12
CA SER A 248 -1.71 8.51 -10.50
C SER A 248 -0.72 9.33 -9.67
N ALA A 249 -1.04 10.60 -9.43
CA ALA A 249 -0.18 11.50 -8.65
C ALA A 249 -0.01 11.09 -7.16
N LYS A 250 -0.84 10.16 -6.67
CA LYS A 250 -0.88 9.72 -5.26
C LYS A 250 -0.32 8.32 -5.04
N HIS A 251 -0.12 7.54 -6.08
CA HIS A 251 0.36 6.17 -5.99
C HIS A 251 1.85 6.13 -6.32
N VAL A 252 2.62 5.44 -5.48
CA VAL A 252 4.05 5.22 -5.65
C VAL A 252 4.33 3.72 -5.51
N ALA A 253 5.25 3.22 -6.33
CA ALA A 253 5.62 1.80 -6.32
C ALA A 253 6.39 1.39 -5.05
N GLU A 254 7.12 2.33 -4.45
CA GLU A 254 7.80 2.18 -3.17
C GLU A 254 7.29 3.24 -2.20
N MET A 255 6.87 2.81 -1.03
CA MET A 255 6.42 3.68 0.06
C MET A 255 7.00 3.22 1.39
N TRP A 256 7.09 4.14 2.35
CA TRP A 256 7.43 3.80 3.73
C TRP A 256 6.16 3.71 4.54
N THR A 257 5.97 2.60 5.23
CA THR A 257 4.76 2.32 6.01
C THR A 257 5.15 2.08 7.46
N VAL A 258 4.34 2.63 8.36
CA VAL A 258 4.34 2.28 9.79
C VAL A 258 3.18 1.33 10.02
N GLU A 259 3.46 0.12 10.47
CA GLU A 259 2.49 -0.92 10.78
C GLU A 259 2.65 -1.29 12.25
N ALA A 260 1.55 -1.34 13.00
CA ALA A 260 1.57 -1.65 14.43
C ALA A 260 0.57 -2.76 14.73
N GLU A 261 0.95 -3.64 15.66
CA GLU A 261 0.16 -4.80 16.07
C GLU A 261 0.21 -4.92 17.60
N MET A 262 -0.92 -5.27 18.20
CA MET A 262 -1.10 -5.32 19.65
C MET A 262 -1.80 -6.60 20.07
N ALA A 263 -1.14 -7.43 20.89
CA ALA A 263 -1.82 -8.52 21.56
C ALA A 263 -2.83 -8.00 22.58
N PHE A 264 -3.91 -8.76 22.78
CA PHE A 264 -4.99 -8.46 23.73
C PHE A 264 -5.74 -7.15 23.48
N ALA A 265 -5.59 -6.56 22.30
CA ALA A 265 -6.36 -5.40 21.86
C ALA A 265 -7.56 -5.84 21.02
N GLN A 266 -8.71 -5.25 21.30
CA GLN A 266 -9.90 -5.37 20.45
C GLN A 266 -10.22 -4.00 19.85
N LEU A 267 -10.77 -4.01 18.64
CA LEU A 267 -11.30 -2.81 18.03
C LEU A 267 -12.56 -2.38 18.81
N GLU A 268 -12.37 -1.50 19.80
CA GLU A 268 -13.46 -0.83 20.51
C GLU A 268 -13.74 0.51 19.84
N VAL A 269 -14.71 0.55 18.91
CA VAL A 269 -15.15 1.82 18.32
C VAL A 269 -16.25 2.42 19.17
N SER A 270 -15.87 3.24 20.15
CA SER A 270 -16.81 4.09 20.90
C SER A 270 -16.91 5.48 20.27
N LEU A 271 -17.30 5.65 19.01
CA LEU A 271 -17.66 6.98 18.48
C LEU A 271 -18.38 6.93 17.11
N CYS A 272 -19.55 7.57 17.10
CA CYS A 272 -20.41 7.96 15.96
C CYS A 272 -20.63 6.90 14.87
N ILE A 273 -21.73 6.16 14.98
CA ILE A 273 -22.34 5.41 13.88
C ILE A 273 -22.56 6.39 12.72
N ILE A 274 -21.70 6.36 11.71
CA ILE A 274 -21.94 7.08 10.47
C ILE A 274 -22.86 6.20 9.64
N LYS A 275 -24.17 6.33 9.88
CA LYS A 275 -25.14 6.02 8.84
C LYS A 275 -24.89 7.04 7.73
N VAL A 276 -24.16 6.63 6.69
CA VAL A 276 -24.14 7.36 5.42
C VAL A 276 -25.57 7.29 4.88
N GLN A 277 -26.42 8.22 5.32
CA GLN A 277 -27.72 8.43 4.72
C GLN A 277 -27.49 9.05 3.35
N VAL A 278 -28.24 8.54 2.37
CA VAL A 278 -28.22 8.99 0.98
C VAL A 278 -28.31 10.51 0.96
N THR A 279 -27.23 11.16 0.57
CA THR A 279 -27.17 12.63 0.44
C THR A 279 -27.65 13.02 -0.96
N ASP A 280 -28.14 14.25 -1.11
CA ASP A 280 -28.59 14.81 -2.41
C ASP A 280 -27.46 14.96 -3.45
N LYS A 281 -26.23 14.50 -3.15
CA LYS A 281 -25.08 14.59 -4.04
C LYS A 281 -25.07 13.40 -4.99
N ALA A 282 -25.11 13.68 -6.29
CA ALA A 282 -24.90 12.68 -7.32
C ALA A 282 -23.44 12.22 -7.34
N PHE A 283 -23.20 10.92 -7.20
CA PHE A 283 -21.90 10.28 -7.35
C PHE A 283 -21.80 9.54 -8.69
N LYS A 284 -20.58 9.36 -9.22
CA LYS A 284 -20.37 8.59 -10.45
C LYS A 284 -20.75 7.11 -10.29
N THR A 285 -20.48 6.55 -9.13
CA THR A 285 -20.86 5.19 -8.75
C THR A 285 -21.90 5.29 -7.65
N GLN A 286 -23.02 4.59 -7.79
CA GLN A 286 -24.03 4.61 -6.73
C GLN A 286 -23.55 3.86 -5.49
N LEU A 287 -23.92 4.39 -4.32
CA LEU A 287 -23.68 3.74 -3.04
C LEU A 287 -24.58 2.51 -2.92
N GLN A 288 -23.97 1.33 -2.84
CA GLN A 288 -24.65 0.05 -2.68
C GLN A 288 -23.97 -0.77 -1.59
N TRP A 289 -24.77 -1.48 -0.79
CA TRP A 289 -24.23 -2.38 0.22
C TRP A 289 -23.37 -3.48 -0.41
N GLY A 290 -22.23 -3.77 0.20
CA GLY A 290 -21.29 -4.79 -0.29
C GLY A 290 -20.35 -4.31 -1.40
N VAL A 291 -20.48 -3.07 -1.89
CA VAL A 291 -19.56 -2.46 -2.85
C VAL A 291 -18.56 -1.58 -2.10
N PRO A 292 -17.25 -1.65 -2.40
CA PRO A 292 -16.26 -0.77 -1.79
C PRO A 292 -16.56 0.71 -2.01
N LEU A 293 -16.31 1.55 -1.00
CA LEU A 293 -16.36 2.99 -1.16
C LEU A 293 -15.22 3.44 -2.10
N THR A 294 -15.53 4.36 -3.01
CA THR A 294 -14.54 4.95 -3.92
C THR A 294 -13.86 6.15 -3.27
N ASP A 295 -12.72 6.58 -3.80
CA ASP A 295 -12.04 7.83 -3.41
C ASP A 295 -12.97 9.05 -3.43
N GLU A 296 -13.96 9.06 -4.33
CA GLU A 296 -14.96 10.13 -4.43
C GLU A 296 -15.89 10.14 -3.20
N HIS A 297 -16.38 8.96 -2.80
CA HIS A 297 -17.22 8.80 -1.61
C HIS A 297 -16.44 9.21 -0.35
N LEU A 298 -15.22 8.69 -0.20
CA LEU A 298 -14.36 8.97 0.95
C LEU A 298 -14.02 10.46 1.04
N SER A 299 -13.64 11.07 -0.08
CA SER A 299 -13.35 12.51 -0.16
C SER A 299 -14.58 13.34 0.24
N TYR A 300 -15.78 13.01 -0.26
CA TYR A 300 -16.99 13.75 0.09
C TYR A 300 -17.27 13.74 1.61
N LEU A 301 -17.14 12.57 2.24
CA LEU A 301 -17.38 12.44 3.68
C LEU A 301 -16.42 13.33 4.48
N ALA A 302 -15.12 13.28 4.18
CA ALA A 302 -14.12 14.04 4.92
C ALA A 302 -14.08 15.54 4.55
N ASP A 303 -14.11 15.88 3.26
CA ASP A 303 -13.91 17.24 2.76
C ASP A 303 -15.19 18.09 2.81
N ASP A 304 -16.34 17.54 2.41
CA ASP A 304 -17.56 18.32 2.19
C ASP A 304 -18.56 18.18 3.35
N HIS A 305 -18.85 16.94 3.75
CA HIS A 305 -19.92 16.62 4.70
C HIS A 305 -19.49 16.87 6.15
N TYR A 306 -18.46 16.17 6.63
CA TYR A 306 -18.02 16.28 8.02
C TYR A 306 -16.96 17.36 8.25
N ARG A 307 -16.19 17.72 7.21
CA ARG A 307 -15.12 18.74 7.23
C ARG A 307 -14.09 18.52 8.34
N ARG A 308 -13.82 17.25 8.65
CA ARG A 308 -12.90 16.76 9.69
C ARG A 308 -12.47 15.35 9.36
N PRO A 309 -11.41 14.81 10.00
CA PRO A 309 -11.08 13.40 9.85
C PRO A 309 -12.25 12.50 10.21
N VAL A 310 -12.47 11.47 9.41
CA VAL A 310 -13.60 10.52 9.55
C VAL A 310 -13.04 9.12 9.70
N ILE A 311 -13.55 8.37 10.67
CA ILE A 311 -13.30 6.93 10.79
C ILE A 311 -14.53 6.19 10.26
N ILE A 312 -14.32 5.35 9.26
CA ILE A 312 -15.33 4.45 8.70
C ILE A 312 -14.99 3.06 9.21
N TYR A 313 -15.97 2.31 9.70
CA TYR A 313 -15.75 1.00 10.33
C TYR A 313 -16.88 0.03 9.98
N ASP A 314 -16.73 -1.25 10.38
CA ASP A 314 -17.68 -2.34 10.12
C ASP A 314 -17.98 -2.55 8.63
N TYR A 315 -16.90 -2.69 7.85
CA TYR A 315 -17.01 -2.94 6.42
C TYR A 315 -17.64 -4.31 6.12
N PRO A 316 -18.35 -4.49 4.99
CA PRO A 316 -18.81 -5.80 4.55
C PRO A 316 -17.66 -6.80 4.41
N LYS A 317 -17.86 -8.05 4.85
CA LYS A 317 -16.82 -9.10 4.80
C LYS A 317 -16.19 -9.28 3.41
N ALA A 318 -17.00 -9.19 2.35
CA ALA A 318 -16.56 -9.46 0.98
C ALA A 318 -15.53 -8.45 0.42
N VAL A 319 -15.38 -7.27 1.05
CA VAL A 319 -14.51 -6.19 0.55
C VAL A 319 -13.25 -5.99 1.39
N LYS A 320 -12.97 -6.91 2.33
CA LYS A 320 -11.81 -6.83 3.21
C LYS A 320 -10.99 -8.12 3.18
N PRO A 321 -9.71 -8.06 3.58
CA PRO A 321 -8.83 -9.22 3.59
C PRO A 321 -9.32 -10.36 4.49
N PHE A 322 -8.84 -11.57 4.22
CA PHE A 322 -9.30 -12.80 4.88
C PHE A 322 -9.00 -12.85 6.39
N TYR A 323 -7.96 -12.16 6.85
CA TYR A 323 -7.50 -12.18 8.24
C TYR A 323 -8.31 -11.27 9.18
N VAL A 324 -9.21 -10.44 8.65
CA VAL A 324 -10.00 -9.53 9.48
C VAL A 324 -11.12 -10.30 10.18
N ARG A 325 -11.24 -10.11 11.50
CA ARG A 325 -12.28 -10.74 12.33
C ARG A 325 -13.69 -10.43 11.79
N LEU A 326 -14.50 -11.47 11.60
CA LEU A 326 -15.94 -11.35 11.33
C LEU A 326 -16.66 -10.88 12.61
N ASN A 327 -17.50 -9.85 12.46
CA ASN A 327 -18.34 -9.37 13.55
C ASN A 327 -19.47 -10.36 13.85
N ASP A 328 -20.08 -10.20 15.03
CA ASP A 328 -21.11 -11.11 15.54
C ASP A 328 -22.40 -11.07 14.70
N ASP A 329 -22.56 -10.03 13.86
CA ASP A 329 -23.65 -9.91 12.89
C ASP A 329 -23.53 -10.85 11.67
N GLY A 330 -22.39 -11.53 11.52
CA GLY A 330 -22.08 -12.43 10.41
C GLY A 330 -21.94 -11.77 9.04
N LYS A 331 -21.97 -10.43 8.96
CA LYS A 331 -22.02 -9.65 7.71
C LYS A 331 -20.86 -8.68 7.57
N THR A 332 -20.42 -8.08 8.68
CA THR A 332 -19.37 -7.06 8.71
C THR A 332 -18.09 -7.60 9.34
N VAL A 333 -16.99 -6.89 9.18
CA VAL A 333 -15.69 -7.24 9.79
C VAL A 333 -15.16 -6.09 10.61
N ALA A 334 -14.37 -6.42 11.65
CA ALA A 334 -13.71 -5.48 12.55
C ALA A 334 -12.54 -4.77 11.84
N ALA A 335 -12.85 -3.96 10.83
CA ALA A 335 -11.92 -3.12 10.11
C ALA A 335 -12.37 -1.67 10.19
N PHE A 336 -11.41 -0.75 10.19
CA PHE A 336 -11.67 0.67 10.04
C PHE A 336 -10.72 1.31 9.04
N GLU A 337 -11.10 2.48 8.56
CA GLU A 337 -10.30 3.34 7.70
C GLU A 337 -10.45 4.79 8.19
N MET A 338 -9.34 5.50 8.32
CA MET A 338 -9.33 6.92 8.67
C MET A 338 -9.10 7.74 7.41
N VAL A 339 -10.08 8.58 7.06
CA VAL A 339 -10.01 9.50 5.93
C VAL A 339 -9.71 10.90 6.45
N VAL A 340 -8.64 11.51 5.96
CA VAL A 340 -8.22 12.87 6.33
C VAL A 340 -8.58 13.86 5.22
N PRO A 341 -9.15 15.05 5.53
CA PRO A 341 -9.46 16.06 4.53
C PRO A 341 -8.22 16.52 3.74
N LYS A 342 -8.38 16.75 2.43
CA LYS A 342 -7.28 17.14 1.53
C LYS A 342 -6.62 18.47 1.90
N ASN A 343 -7.40 19.40 2.44
CA ASN A 343 -6.92 20.70 2.89
C ASN A 343 -6.36 20.68 4.33
N GLY A 344 -6.22 19.49 4.92
CA GLY A 344 -5.94 19.31 6.33
C GLY A 344 -7.11 19.70 7.24
N TYR A 345 -6.92 19.52 8.54
CA TYR A 345 -7.87 19.98 9.56
C TYR A 345 -7.40 21.32 10.11
N LYS A 346 -8.18 22.39 9.89
CA LYS A 346 -8.02 23.62 10.66
C LYS A 346 -8.80 23.43 11.96
N ALA A 347 -8.10 23.09 13.04
CA ALA A 347 -8.65 23.23 14.38
C ALA A 347 -9.12 24.69 14.52
N ARG A 348 -10.42 24.87 14.78
CA ARG A 348 -10.97 26.18 15.14
C ARG A 348 -10.71 26.45 16.60
#